data_AF-A0A1I7V9C8-F1
#
_entry.id   AF-A0A1I7V9C8-F1
#
_cell.length_a   1.000
_cell.length_b   1.000
_cell.length_c   1.000
_cell.angle_alpha   90.00
_cell.angle_beta   90.00
_cell.angle_gamma   90.00
#
_symmetry.space_group_name_H-M   'P 1'
#
loop_
_entity.id
_entity.type
_entity.pdbx_description
1 polymer ?
#
loop_
_entity_poly.entity_id
_entity_poly.type
_entity_poly.pdbx_seq_one_letter_code
_entity_poly.pdbx_strand_id
1 'polypeptide(L)'
;MIRENVTLRAPWSGGMYELVALTKRAMRKAIRRKLLWEKEFMTLYVEIDKLITENRSPRIGEIVLLDEHETPRDFWKLAETKELRKGKDGVTRAAVIKTPHSKHLTKSTNMLYLLEVNTEFDIEREAKKKKKKAENAEEAIALRTSANF
;
A
#
# COMPACT_ATOMS: atom_id res chain seq x y z
N MET A 1 -3.30 17.03 25.09
CA MET A 1 -1.85 16.78 24.95
C MET A 1 -1.66 15.79 23.80
N ILE A 2 -1.58 16.32 22.57
CA ILE A 2 -1.49 15.55 21.33
C ILE A 2 0.00 15.46 21.01
N ARG A 3 0.54 14.25 20.78
CA ARG A 3 1.97 14.07 20.45
C ARG A 3 2.23 14.51 19.01
N GLU A 4 2.82 15.69 18.85
CA GLU A 4 3.26 16.27 17.58
C GLU A 4 4.64 15.73 17.15
N ASN A 5 4.79 14.43 16.91
CA ASN A 5 6.12 13.87 16.61
C ASN A 5 6.10 12.80 15.51
N VAL A 6 5.33 13.00 14.44
CA VAL A 6 5.57 12.29 13.18
C VAL A 6 6.35 13.22 12.26
N THR A 7 7.66 12.96 12.15
CA THR A 7 8.60 13.66 11.26
C THR A 7 8.04 13.79 9.84
N LEU A 8 7.79 15.01 9.39
CA LEU A 8 7.06 15.33 8.15
C LEU A 8 7.88 15.19 6.86
N ARG A 9 9.12 14.67 6.89
CA ARG A 9 10.10 14.94 5.81
C ARG A 9 11.12 13.86 5.47
N ALA A 10 11.00 12.62 5.94
CA ALA A 10 11.81 11.54 5.38
C ALA A 10 11.12 10.94 4.15
N PRO A 11 11.84 10.61 3.05
CA PRO A 11 11.26 9.91 1.89
C PRO A 11 10.63 8.56 2.24
N TRP A 12 10.99 8.00 3.41
CA TRP A 12 10.50 6.75 3.98
C TRP A 12 9.57 6.95 5.21
N SER A 13 9.21 8.19 5.56
CA SER A 13 8.28 8.46 6.67
C SER A 13 6.87 8.68 6.12
N GLY A 14 6.09 7.60 6.07
CA GLY A 14 4.69 7.57 5.67
C GLY A 14 4.25 6.13 5.38
N GLY A 15 2.98 5.79 5.64
CA GLY A 15 2.35 4.49 5.33
C GLY A 15 2.90 3.29 6.09
N MET A 16 4.18 2.97 5.91
CA MET A 16 4.87 1.84 6.54
C MET A 16 4.77 1.86 8.07
N TYR A 17 4.97 3.00 8.73
CA TYR A 17 4.82 3.10 10.18
C TYR A 17 3.36 2.98 10.65
N GLU A 18 2.40 3.36 9.80
CA GLU A 18 0.97 3.16 10.07
C GLU A 18 0.61 1.68 9.96
N LEU A 19 1.13 0.95 8.96
CA LEU A 19 1.02 -0.51 8.86
C LEU A 19 1.64 -1.20 10.07
N VAL A 20 2.88 -0.84 10.44
CA VAL A 20 3.53 -1.38 11.64
C VAL A 20 2.69 -1.09 12.90
N ALA A 21 2.06 0.07 13.00
CA ALA A 21 1.18 0.41 14.12
C ALA A 21 -0.13 -0.39 14.10
N LEU A 22 -0.75 -0.61 12.94
CA LEU A 22 -1.95 -1.44 12.77
C LEU A 22 -1.66 -2.90 13.13
N THR A 23 -0.59 -3.47 12.61
CA THR A 23 -0.16 -4.85 12.92
C THR A 23 0.14 -5.02 14.40
N LYS A 24 0.90 -4.09 15.01
CA LYS A 24 1.15 -4.10 16.46
C LYS A 24 -0.14 -3.98 17.28
N ARG A 25 -1.11 -3.18 16.83
CA ARG A 25 -2.40 -3.00 17.51
C ARG A 25 -3.26 -4.26 17.43
N ALA A 26 -3.36 -4.88 16.25
CA ALA A 26 -4.08 -6.13 16.03
C ALA A 26 -3.46 -7.27 16.87
N MET A 27 -2.13 -7.42 16.81
CA MET A 27 -1.39 -8.39 17.64
C MET A 27 -1.65 -8.16 19.13
N ARG A 28 -1.53 -6.93 19.62
CA ARG A 28 -1.79 -6.63 21.03
C ARG A 28 -3.22 -7.01 21.44
N LYS A 29 -4.20 -6.84 20.55
CA LYS A 29 -5.60 -7.20 20.80
C LYS A 29 -5.81 -8.72 20.83
N ALA A 30 -5.15 -9.47 19.96
CA ALA A 30 -5.22 -10.93 19.88
C ALA A 30 -4.45 -11.62 21.04
N ILE A 31 -3.21 -11.20 21.28
CA ILE A 31 -2.25 -11.86 22.19
C ILE A 31 -2.42 -11.39 23.65
N ARG A 32 -2.78 -10.12 23.84
CA ARG A 32 -2.82 -9.41 25.13
C ARG A 32 -1.49 -9.52 25.91
N ARG A 33 -1.41 -10.46 26.85
CA ARG A 33 -0.25 -10.69 27.76
C ARG A 33 0.30 -12.11 27.69
N LYS A 34 -0.18 -12.95 26.76
CA LYS A 34 0.35 -14.31 26.60
C LYS A 34 1.69 -14.28 25.88
N LEU A 35 2.62 -15.15 26.30
CA LEU A 35 3.84 -15.45 25.57
C LEU A 35 3.53 -16.59 24.60
N LEU A 36 3.68 -16.35 23.30
CA LEU A 36 3.44 -17.34 22.25
C LEU A 36 4.73 -18.03 21.85
N TRP A 37 4.62 -19.30 21.51
CA TRP A 37 5.73 -20.03 20.88
C TRP A 37 5.85 -19.61 19.41
N GLU A 38 7.03 -19.81 18.82
CA GLU A 38 7.35 -19.35 17.46
C GLU A 38 6.30 -19.79 16.43
N LYS A 39 5.88 -21.06 16.47
CA LYS A 39 4.87 -21.60 15.54
C LYS A 39 3.52 -20.91 15.69
N GLU A 40 3.07 -20.71 16.93
CA GLU A 40 1.79 -20.05 17.22
C GLU A 40 1.82 -18.57 16.81
N PHE A 41 2.96 -17.91 17.04
CA PHE A 41 3.18 -16.54 16.61
C PHE A 41 3.13 -16.41 15.09
N MET A 42 3.79 -17.31 14.36
CA MET A 42 3.78 -17.30 12.90
C MET A 42 2.37 -17.49 12.31
N THR A 43 1.57 -18.41 12.88
CA THR A 43 0.18 -18.60 12.46
C THR A 43 -0.67 -17.35 12.69
N LEU A 44 -0.61 -16.79 13.90
CA LEU A 44 -1.34 -15.56 14.23
C LEU A 44 -0.92 -14.38 13.37
N TYR A 45 0.38 -14.27 13.04
CA TYR A 45 0.88 -13.24 12.16
C TYR A 45 0.25 -13.34 10.77
N VAL A 46 0.29 -14.52 10.15
CA VAL A 46 -0.30 -14.74 8.81
C VAL A 46 -1.80 -14.45 8.80
N GLU A 47 -2.52 -14.79 9.87
CA GLU A 47 -3.94 -14.47 9.98
C GLU A 47 -4.19 -12.96 10.09
N ILE A 48 -3.43 -12.28 10.95
CA ILE A 48 -3.54 -10.82 11.12
C ILE A 48 -3.15 -10.09 9.84
N ASP A 49 -2.10 -10.54 9.16
CA ASP A 49 -1.63 -9.98 7.88
C ASP A 49 -2.74 -10.08 6.82
N LYS A 50 -3.35 -11.26 6.68
CA LYS A 50 -4.52 -11.46 5.79
C LYS A 50 -5.74 -10.61 6.16
N LEU A 51 -5.91 -10.22 7.43
CA LEU A 51 -7.01 -9.36 7.87
C LEU A 51 -6.73 -7.88 7.62
N ILE A 52 -5.47 -7.47 7.69
CA ILE A 52 -5.04 -6.09 7.47
C ILE A 52 -4.92 -5.79 5.97
N THR A 53 -4.41 -6.76 5.20
CA THR A 53 -4.22 -6.63 3.77
C THR A 53 -5.52 -6.94 3.05
N GLU A 54 -6.09 -5.94 2.37
CA GLU A 54 -7.30 -6.13 1.56
C GLU A 54 -7.03 -7.13 0.44
N ASN A 55 -7.83 -8.20 0.38
CA ASN A 55 -7.92 -9.12 -0.77
C ASN A 55 -8.59 -8.44 -1.97
N ARG A 56 -8.05 -7.30 -2.40
CA ARG A 56 -8.49 -6.62 -3.61
C ARG A 56 -7.80 -7.22 -4.82
N SER A 57 -8.48 -7.21 -5.96
CA SER A 57 -7.82 -7.53 -7.23
C SER A 57 -6.78 -6.45 -7.56
N PRO A 58 -5.63 -6.82 -8.18
CA PRO A 58 -4.67 -5.86 -8.70
C PRO A 58 -5.35 -4.91 -9.69
N ARG A 59 -4.86 -3.68 -9.78
CA ARG A 59 -5.29 -2.70 -10.79
C ARG A 59 -4.39 -2.79 -12.03
N ILE A 60 -4.91 -2.37 -13.17
CA ILE A 60 -4.10 -2.22 -14.40
C ILE A 60 -3.06 -1.11 -14.15
N GLY A 61 -1.81 -1.36 -14.51
CA GLY A 61 -0.65 -0.51 -14.26
C GLY A 61 0.00 -0.71 -12.89
N GLU A 62 -0.56 -1.57 -12.03
CA GLU A 62 -0.01 -1.81 -10.69
C GLU A 62 1.16 -2.81 -10.73
N ILE A 63 2.21 -2.52 -9.96
CA ILE A 63 3.35 -3.42 -9.76
C ILE A 63 2.99 -4.48 -8.72
N VAL A 64 3.16 -5.74 -9.09
CA VAL A 64 2.86 -6.92 -8.27
C VAL A 64 4.09 -7.82 -8.20
N LEU A 65 4.19 -8.60 -7.13
CA LEU A 65 5.14 -9.70 -7.00
C LEU A 65 4.56 -10.96 -7.66
N LEU A 66 5.36 -11.61 -8.49
CA LEU A 66 5.03 -12.87 -9.14
C LEU A 66 5.61 -14.03 -8.34
N ASP A 67 4.72 -14.92 -7.89
CA ASP A 67 5.10 -16.19 -7.26
C ASP A 67 5.68 -17.16 -8.30
N GLU A 68 6.96 -17.51 -8.12
CA GLU A 68 7.65 -18.57 -8.84
C GLU A 68 7.96 -19.69 -7.84
N HIS A 69 7.30 -20.85 -8.04
CA HIS A 69 7.16 -22.00 -7.13
C HIS A 69 8.47 -22.64 -6.61
N GLU A 70 9.62 -22.13 -7.04
CA GLU A 70 10.97 -22.60 -6.71
C GLU A 70 11.86 -21.49 -6.09
N THR A 71 11.36 -20.26 -6.00
CA THR A 71 12.11 -19.13 -5.43
C THR A 71 11.52 -18.68 -4.11
N PRO A 72 12.36 -18.37 -3.10
CA PRO A 72 11.88 -17.74 -1.88
C PRO A 72 11.19 -16.41 -2.21
N ARG A 73 10.22 -16.01 -1.39
CA ARG A 73 9.42 -14.78 -1.58
C ARG A 73 10.27 -13.53 -1.80
N ASP A 74 11.42 -13.44 -1.13
CA ASP A 74 12.36 -12.32 -1.23
C ASP A 74 12.94 -12.14 -2.64
N PHE A 75 12.90 -13.19 -3.46
CA PHE A 75 13.39 -13.22 -4.84
C PHE A 75 12.28 -13.26 -5.89
N TRP A 76 11.01 -13.15 -5.46
CA TRP A 76 9.89 -13.07 -6.40
C TRP A 76 10.06 -11.87 -7.33
N LYS A 77 9.83 -12.11 -8.63
CA LYS A 77 10.02 -11.09 -9.64
C LYS A 77 8.92 -10.04 -9.54
N LEU A 78 9.30 -8.77 -9.65
CA LEU A 78 8.35 -7.69 -9.86
C LEU A 78 7.78 -7.78 -11.27
N ALA A 79 6.49 -7.48 -11.43
CA ALA A 79 5.83 -7.41 -12.72
C ALA A 79 4.73 -6.34 -12.71
N GLU A 80 4.48 -5.71 -13.85
CA GLU A 80 3.42 -4.73 -14.02
C GLU A 80 2.16 -5.42 -14.55
N THR A 81 1.01 -5.19 -13.93
CA THR A 81 -0.27 -5.71 -14.42
C THR A 81 -0.72 -4.94 -15.67
N LYS A 82 -0.86 -5.60 -16.82
CA LYS A 82 -1.31 -4.97 -18.07
C LYS A 82 -2.79 -5.17 -18.35
N GLU A 83 -3.31 -6.36 -18.08
CA GLU A 83 -4.69 -6.71 -18.37
C GLU A 83 -5.23 -7.63 -17.29
N LEU A 84 -6.53 -7.50 -16.97
CA LEU A 84 -7.22 -8.35 -16.02
C LEU A 84 -8.31 -9.13 -16.76
N ARG A 85 -8.20 -10.46 -16.75
CA ARG A 85 -9.19 -11.34 -17.35
C ARG A 85 -10.23 -11.72 -16.30
N LYS A 86 -11.40 -11.11 -16.45
CA LYS A 86 -12.58 -11.41 -15.63
C LYS A 86 -13.36 -12.57 -16.25
N GLY A 87 -13.83 -13.48 -15.40
CA GLY A 87 -14.75 -14.54 -15.81
C GLY A 87 -16.17 -14.00 -16.04
N LYS A 88 -17.08 -14.89 -16.43
CA LYS A 88 -18.52 -14.58 -16.58
C LYS A 88 -19.15 -14.00 -15.30
N ASP A 89 -18.63 -14.42 -14.15
CA ASP A 89 -19.11 -13.99 -12.82
C ASP A 89 -18.53 -12.62 -12.38
N GLY A 90 -17.77 -11.94 -13.24
CA GLY A 90 -17.10 -10.67 -12.93
C GLY A 90 -15.82 -10.79 -12.10
N VAL A 91 -15.50 -11.99 -11.61
CA VAL A 91 -14.30 -12.27 -10.80
C VAL A 91 -13.05 -12.35 -11.67
N THR A 92 -12.00 -11.62 -11.29
CA THR A 92 -10.68 -11.68 -11.92
C THR A 92 -9.94 -12.94 -11.47
N ARG A 93 -9.67 -13.86 -12.40
CA ARG A 93 -8.96 -15.13 -12.11
C ARG A 93 -7.59 -15.21 -12.76
N ALA A 94 -7.35 -14.41 -13.80
CA ALA A 94 -6.06 -14.32 -14.47
C ALA A 94 -5.73 -12.87 -14.79
N ALA A 95 -4.44 -12.55 -14.81
CA ALA A 95 -3.94 -11.27 -15.28
C ALA A 95 -2.79 -11.48 -16.26
N VAL A 96 -2.71 -10.60 -17.24
CA VAL A 96 -1.56 -10.46 -18.12
C VAL A 96 -0.59 -9.50 -17.44
N ILE A 97 0.60 -9.99 -17.12
CA ILE A 97 1.65 -9.24 -16.45
C ILE A 97 2.83 -9.01 -17.40
N LYS A 98 3.49 -7.87 -17.25
CA LYS A 98 4.72 -7.52 -17.94
C LYS A 98 5.88 -7.61 -16.94
N THR A 99 6.78 -8.55 -17.19
CA THR A 99 8.02 -8.68 -16.41
C THR A 99 8.99 -7.55 -16.83
N PRO A 100 9.95 -7.11 -15.98
CA PRO A 100 10.99 -6.14 -16.33
C PRO A 100 11.74 -6.48 -17.63
N HIS A 101 11.90 -7.78 -17.93
CA HIS A 101 12.48 -8.26 -19.18
C HIS A 101 11.51 -8.23 -20.38
N SER A 102 10.46 -7.41 -20.34
CA SER A 102 9.45 -7.16 -21.38
C SER A 102 8.63 -8.38 -21.88
N LYS A 103 8.76 -9.56 -21.25
CA LYS A 103 7.90 -10.71 -21.53
C LYS A 103 6.51 -10.50 -20.93
N HIS A 104 5.49 -10.70 -21.75
CA HIS A 104 4.10 -10.75 -21.31
C HIS A 104 3.77 -12.19 -20.91
N LEU A 105 3.33 -12.38 -19.67
CA LEU A 105 2.95 -13.67 -19.13
C LEU A 105 1.52 -13.59 -18.65
N THR A 106 0.72 -14.61 -18.94
CA THR A 106 -0.60 -14.77 -18.32
C THR A 106 -0.44 -15.64 -17.08
N LYS A 107 -0.84 -15.12 -15.93
CA LYS A 107 -0.73 -15.80 -14.63
C LYS A 107 -2.05 -15.73 -13.88
N SER A 108 -2.28 -16.70 -13.01
CA SER A 108 -3.46 -16.71 -12.15
C SER A 108 -3.36 -15.56 -11.14
N THR A 109 -4.49 -14.99 -10.74
CA THR A 109 -4.51 -13.91 -9.74
C THR A 109 -3.94 -14.35 -8.40
N ASN A 110 -4.06 -15.64 -8.05
CA ASN A 110 -3.50 -16.20 -6.81
C ASN A 110 -1.96 -16.25 -6.80
N MET A 111 -1.32 -16.18 -7.97
CA MET A 111 0.15 -16.12 -8.09
C MET A 111 0.67 -14.67 -8.08
N LEU A 112 -0.21 -13.69 -7.91
CA LEU A 112 0.13 -12.27 -7.92
C LEU A 112 -0.12 -11.70 -6.53
N TYR A 113 0.94 -11.14 -5.94
CA TYR A 113 0.89 -10.53 -4.63
C TYR A 113 1.06 -9.03 -4.77
N LEU A 114 0.13 -8.27 -4.20
CA LEU A 114 0.20 -6.82 -4.23
C LEU A 114 1.38 -6.35 -3.37
N LEU A 115 2.09 -5.35 -3.86
CA LEU A 115 2.95 -4.56 -3.01
C LEU A 115 2.03 -3.62 -2.21
N GLU A 116 2.08 -3.68 -0.89
CA GLU A 116 1.23 -2.87 0.02
C GLU A 116 1.55 -1.35 -0.01
N VAL A 117 2.08 -0.87 -1.14
CA VAL A 117 2.48 0.51 -1.38
C VAL A 117 1.29 1.22 -2.00
N ASN A 118 0.53 1.92 -1.16
CA ASN A 118 -0.73 2.52 -1.57
C ASN A 118 -0.51 3.93 -2.17
N THR A 119 -0.15 3.97 -3.45
CA THR A 119 0.15 5.22 -4.19
C THR A 119 -1.04 6.19 -4.23
N GLU A 120 -2.26 5.72 -4.07
CA GLU A 120 -3.47 6.54 -3.96
C GLU A 120 -3.42 7.50 -2.76
N PHE A 121 -2.91 7.05 -1.62
CA PHE A 121 -2.75 7.90 -0.44
C PHE A 121 -1.70 8.99 -0.67
N ASP A 122 -0.63 8.69 -1.40
CA ASP A 122 0.42 9.65 -1.72
C ASP A 122 -0.06 10.70 -2.70
N ILE A 123 -0.80 10.29 -3.74
CA ILE A 123 -1.42 11.20 -4.72
C ILE A 123 -2.43 12.12 -4.03
N GLU A 124 -3.30 11.57 -3.18
CA GLU A 124 -4.25 12.38 -2.42
C GLU A 124 -3.57 13.36 -1.47
N ARG A 125 -2.51 12.94 -0.78
CA ARG A 125 -1.70 13.83 0.09
C ARG A 125 -1.07 14.96 -0.72
N GLU A 126 -0.48 14.65 -1.86
CA GLU A 126 0.15 15.64 -2.74
C GLU A 126 -0.89 16.60 -3.35
N ALA A 127 -2.08 16.11 -3.71
CA ALA A 127 -3.19 16.95 -4.17
C ALA A 127 -3.69 17.89 -3.05
N LYS A 128 -3.86 17.39 -1.83
CA LYS A 128 -4.25 18.18 -0.64
C LYS A 128 -3.18 19.24 -0.30
N LYS A 129 -1.89 18.89 -0.39
CA LYS A 129 -0.78 19.84 -0.21
C LYS A 129 -0.79 20.97 -1.25
N LYS A 130 -0.98 20.63 -2.53
CA LYS A 130 -1.05 21.63 -3.61
C LYS A 130 -2.23 22.58 -3.42
N LYS A 131 -3.40 22.06 -3.04
CA LYS A 131 -4.60 22.86 -2.76
C LYS A 131 -4.38 23.82 -1.58
N LYS A 132 -3.81 23.34 -0.48
CA LYS A 132 -3.48 24.17 0.71
C LYS A 132 -2.47 25.28 0.37
N LYS A 133 -1.50 24.98 -0.50
CA LYS A 133 -0.49 25.96 -0.94
C LYS A 133 -1.11 27.06 -1.82
N ALA A 134 -2.06 26.71 -2.68
CA ALA A 134 -2.80 27.69 -3.50
C ALA A 134 -3.68 28.60 -2.63
N GLU A 135 -4.41 28.03 -1.69
CA GLU A 135 -5.28 28.75 -0.73
C GLU A 135 -4.48 29.76 0.11
N ASN A 136 -3.33 29.34 0.67
CA ASN A 136 -2.44 30.25 1.41
C ASN A 136 -1.81 31.35 0.52
N ALA A 137 -1.60 31.08 -0.77
CA ALA A 137 -1.07 32.08 -1.70
C ALA A 137 -2.12 33.14 -2.05
N GLU A 138 -3.39 32.74 -2.23
CA GLU A 138 -4.51 33.65 -2.43
C GLU A 138 -4.76 34.52 -1.20
N GLU A 139 -4.73 33.95 0.01
CA GLU A 139 -4.83 34.72 1.26
C GLU A 139 -3.68 35.74 1.41
N ALA A 140 -2.44 35.35 1.06
CA ALA A 140 -1.29 36.25 1.10
C ALA A 140 -1.35 37.36 0.06
N ILE A 141 -1.93 37.09 -1.12
CA ILE A 141 -2.19 38.11 -2.14
C ILE A 141 -3.27 39.07 -1.64
N ALA A 142 -4.39 38.57 -1.12
CA ALA A 142 -5.49 39.38 -0.60
C ALA A 142 -5.05 40.34 0.51
N LEU A 143 -4.23 39.86 1.46
CA LEU A 143 -3.67 40.68 2.53
C LEU A 143 -2.71 41.77 2.04
N ARG A 144 -1.95 41.51 0.96
CA ARG A 144 -1.09 42.51 0.32
C ARG A 144 -1.89 43.58 -0.40
N THR A 145 -2.99 43.22 -1.04
CA THR A 145 -3.84 44.19 -1.73
C THR A 145 -4.66 45.04 -0.76
N SER A 146 -5.10 44.47 0.38
CA SER A 146 -5.84 45.19 1.42
C SER A 146 -4.98 46.15 2.26
N ALA A 147 -3.66 45.95 2.31
CA ALA A 147 -2.73 46.83 3.03
C ALA A 147 -2.32 48.09 2.23
N ASN A 148 -2.67 48.17 0.94
CA ASN A 148 -2.34 49.27 0.04
C ASN A 148 -3.53 50.22 -0.21
N PHE A 149 -4.62 50.09 0.55
CA PHE A 149 -5.82 50.94 0.52
C PHE A 149 -6.03 51.66 1.84
#